data_AF-A0A382XFH1-F1
#
_entry.id   AF-A0A382XFH1-F1
#
_cell.length_a   1.000
_cell.length_b   1.000
_cell.length_c   1.000
_cell.angle_alpha   90.00
_cell.angle_beta   90.00
_cell.angle_gamma   90.00
#
_symmetry.space_group_name_H-M   'P 1'
#
loop_
_entity.id
_entity.type
_entity.pdbx_description
1 polymer ?
#
loop_
_entity_poly.entity_id
_entity_poly.type
_entity_poly.pdbx_seq_one_letter_code
_entity_poly.pdbx_strand_id
1 'polypeptide(L)'
;MKTRITELFDIEHPIIQGGMHYVGFAKLAAAVSNAGGLGIITGLTQETPKDLASEIARCHELTEKPFGVNLTFLPTVSAPD
;
A
#
# COMPACT_ATOMS: atom_id res chain seq x y z
N MET A 1 -3.67 20.17 -6.73
CA MET A 1 -2.39 20.63 -7.35
C MET A 1 -2.00 19.60 -8.38
N LYS A 2 -1.64 19.99 -9.61
CA LYS A 2 -1.16 19.02 -10.61
C LYS A 2 0.35 18.93 -10.60
N THR A 3 0.87 17.72 -10.51
CA THR A 3 2.30 17.38 -10.53
C THR A 3 2.49 16.10 -11.35
N ARG A 4 3.74 15.79 -11.72
CA ARG A 4 4.08 14.51 -12.37
C ARG A 4 3.60 13.29 -11.58
N ILE A 5 3.54 13.37 -10.24
CA ILE A 5 3.12 12.25 -9.37
C ILE A 5 1.60 12.06 -9.42
N THR A 6 0.83 13.15 -9.30
CA THR A 6 -0.63 13.08 -9.37
C THR A 6 -1.11 12.57 -10.74
N GLU A 7 -0.41 12.92 -11.82
CA GLU A 7 -0.73 12.47 -13.18
C GLU A 7 -0.28 11.01 -13.43
N LEU A 8 0.87 10.60 -12.91
CA LEU A 8 1.40 9.24 -13.11
C LEU A 8 0.55 8.18 -12.40
N PHE A 9 0.07 8.47 -11.19
CA PHE A 9 -0.64 7.50 -10.35
C PHE A 9 -2.15 7.73 -10.26
N ASP A 10 -2.67 8.74 -10.95
CA ASP A 10 -4.08 9.14 -10.92
C ASP A 10 -4.61 9.39 -9.49
N ILE A 11 -3.92 10.31 -8.78
CA ILE A 11 -4.25 10.72 -7.40
C ILE A 11 -4.45 12.22 -7.28
N GLU A 12 -5.22 12.67 -6.28
CA GLU A 12 -5.60 14.08 -6.10
C GLU A 12 -4.50 14.93 -5.44
N HIS A 13 -3.77 14.32 -4.51
CA HIS A 13 -2.75 14.97 -3.71
C HIS A 13 -1.40 14.30 -3.98
N PRO A 14 -0.30 15.06 -4.18
CA PRO A 14 1.04 14.51 -4.36
C PRO A 14 1.62 14.01 -3.02
N ILE A 15 0.85 13.20 -2.29
CA ILE A 15 1.17 12.67 -0.97
C ILE A 15 1.10 11.15 -1.07
N ILE A 16 2.21 10.50 -0.72
CA ILE A 16 2.35 9.05 -0.74
C ILE A 16 2.54 8.59 0.70
N GLN A 17 1.71 7.66 1.15
CA GLN A 17 1.95 6.95 2.41
C GLN A 17 3.02 5.88 2.17
N GLY A 18 4.21 6.04 2.75
CA GLY A 18 5.30 5.07 2.60
C GLY A 18 5.00 3.72 3.25
N GLY A 19 5.74 2.66 2.88
CA GLY A 19 5.62 1.36 3.53
C GLY A 19 5.90 1.43 5.03
N MET A 20 5.00 0.87 5.84
CA MET A 20 5.06 0.89 7.30
C MET A 20 4.80 -0.52 7.82
N HIS A 21 5.87 -1.19 8.23
CA HIS A 21 5.78 -2.53 8.80
C HIS A 21 4.86 -2.54 10.03
N TYR A 22 4.01 -3.57 10.16
CA TYR A 22 2.96 -3.70 11.18
C TYR A 22 1.84 -2.64 11.19
N VAL A 23 1.83 -1.67 10.26
CA VAL A 23 0.80 -0.60 10.25
C VAL A 23 0.16 -0.42 8.88
N GLY A 24 0.92 -0.66 7.80
CA GLY A 24 0.47 -0.58 6.41
C GLY A 24 -0.44 -1.73 5.99
N PHE A 25 -1.59 -1.88 6.64
CA PHE A 25 -2.67 -2.80 6.31
C PHE A 25 -3.67 -2.15 5.34
N ALA A 26 -4.61 -2.94 4.82
CA ALA A 26 -5.66 -2.51 3.89
C ALA A 26 -6.45 -1.29 4.40
N LYS A 27 -6.78 -1.25 5.70
CA LYS A 27 -7.52 -0.12 6.29
C LYS A 27 -6.78 1.21 6.16
N LEU A 28 -5.46 1.21 6.38
CA LEU A 28 -4.66 2.44 6.30
C LEU A 28 -4.46 2.85 4.85
N ALA A 29 -4.09 1.89 3.98
CA ALA A 29 -3.93 2.14 2.55
C ALA A 29 -5.22 2.70 1.95
N ALA A 30 -6.37 2.06 2.20
CA ALA A 30 -7.66 2.52 1.71
C ALA A 30 -8.05 3.90 2.25
N ALA A 31 -7.78 4.18 3.53
CA ALA A 31 -8.06 5.51 4.11
C ALA A 31 -7.25 6.62 3.41
N VAL A 32 -5.96 6.39 3.16
CA VAL A 32 -5.10 7.34 2.44
C VAL A 32 -5.56 7.52 0.99
N SER A 33 -5.85 6.42 0.29
CA SER A 33 -6.36 6.48 -1.09
C SER A 33 -7.69 7.22 -1.17
N ASN A 34 -8.64 6.92 -0.27
CA ASN A 34 -9.92 7.61 -0.16
C ASN A 34 -9.75 9.12 0.10
N ALA A 35 -8.76 9.51 0.90
CA ALA A 35 -8.40 10.91 1.15
C ALA A 35 -7.67 11.60 -0.01
N GLY A 36 -7.41 10.91 -1.13
CA GLY A 36 -6.84 11.48 -2.34
C GLY A 36 -5.32 11.36 -2.48
N GLY A 37 -4.64 10.70 -1.55
CA GLY A 37 -3.22 10.33 -1.67
C GLY A 37 -3.03 8.95 -2.31
N LEU A 38 -1.78 8.46 -2.33
CA LEU A 38 -1.47 7.07 -2.67
C LEU A 38 -1.26 6.25 -1.40
N GLY A 39 -2.24 5.42 -1.05
CA GLY A 39 -2.14 4.44 0.02
C GLY A 39 -1.26 3.25 -0.38
N ILE A 40 -0.57 2.64 0.58
CA ILE A 40 0.35 1.52 0.34
C ILE A 40 0.20 0.42 1.39
N ILE A 41 -0.14 -0.79 0.95
CA ILE A 41 -0.03 -2.01 1.76
C ILE A 41 1.46 -2.40 1.89
N THR A 42 1.90 -2.80 3.07
CA THR A 42 3.28 -3.28 3.27
C THR A 42 3.32 -4.79 3.14
N GLY A 43 3.97 -5.29 2.09
CA GLY A 43 4.00 -6.72 1.76
C GLY A 43 4.59 -7.58 2.88
N LEU A 44 5.72 -7.16 3.46
CA LEU A 44 6.37 -7.86 4.56
C LEU A 44 5.59 -7.84 5.88
N THR A 45 4.50 -7.08 5.99
CA THR A 45 3.62 -7.17 7.17
C THR A 45 2.78 -8.45 7.13
N GLN A 46 2.62 -9.07 5.97
CA GLN A 46 1.87 -10.30 5.79
C GLN A 46 2.81 -11.51 5.87
N GLU A 47 2.42 -12.54 6.61
CA GLU A 47 3.24 -13.73 6.86
C GLU A 47 3.51 -14.51 5.57
N THR A 48 2.49 -14.67 4.71
CA THR A 48 2.61 -15.43 3.46
C THR A 48 2.17 -14.64 2.22
N PRO A 49 2.58 -15.06 1.01
CA PRO A 49 2.07 -14.49 -0.24
C PRO A 49 0.54 -14.59 -0.38
N LYS A 50 -0.07 -15.62 0.21
CA LYS A 50 -1.52 -15.78 0.22
C LYS A 50 -2.19 -14.72 1.10
N ASP A 51 -1.61 -14.43 2.26
CA ASP A 51 -2.12 -13.39 3.15
C ASP A 51 -1.99 -12.01 2.51
N LEU A 52 -0.90 -11.75 1.78
CA LEU A 52 -0.78 -10.56 0.95
C LEU A 52 -1.87 -10.46 -0.12
N ALA A 53 -2.17 -11.54 -0.83
CA ALA A 53 -3.25 -11.54 -1.81
C ALA A 53 -4.62 -11.26 -1.17
N SER A 54 -4.89 -11.84 0.01
CA SER A 54 -6.11 -11.58 0.79
C SER A 54 -6.17 -10.13 1.28
N GLU A 55 -5.06 -9.55 1.71
CA GLU A 55 -5.03 -8.16 2.18
C GLU A 55 -5.20 -7.16 1.03
N ILE A 56 -4.68 -7.47 -0.17
CA ILE A 56 -4.94 -6.69 -1.40
C ILE A 56 -6.42 -6.75 -1.76
N ALA A 57 -7.03 -7.95 -1.77
CA ALA A 57 -8.47 -8.11 -2.05
C ALA A 57 -9.32 -7.30 -1.05
N ARG A 58 -8.98 -7.35 0.24
CA ARG A 58 -9.62 -6.55 1.27
C ARG A 58 -9.49 -5.05 1.03
N CYS A 59 -8.36 -4.57 0.53
CA CYS A 59 -8.19 -3.14 0.22
C CYS A 59 -9.11 -2.71 -0.93
N HIS A 60 -9.31 -3.55 -1.94
CA HIS A 60 -10.30 -3.31 -2.99
C HIS A 60 -11.75 -3.27 -2.47
N GLU A 61 -12.07 -3.98 -1.40
CA GLU A 61 -13.40 -3.86 -0.74
C GLU A 61 -13.60 -2.51 -0.02
N LEU A 62 -12.52 -1.79 0.30
CA LEU A 62 -12.54 -0.56 1.09
C LEU A 62 -12.32 0.71 0.25
N THR A 63 -11.83 0.58 -0.98
CA THR A 63 -11.60 1.71 -1.89
C THR A 63 -11.64 1.30 -3.35
N GLU A 64 -12.27 2.14 -4.17
CA GLU A 64 -12.21 2.08 -5.64
C GLU A 64 -11.02 2.89 -6.20
N LYS A 65 -10.28 3.60 -5.34
CA LYS A 65 -9.16 4.46 -5.76
C LYS A 65 -7.84 3.67 -5.82
N PRO A 66 -6.86 4.11 -6.64
CA PRO A 66 -5.57 3.45 -6.74
C PRO A 66 -4.85 3.34 -5.38
N PHE A 67 -4.16 2.21 -5.17
CA PHE A 67 -3.24 2.00 -4.05
C PHE A 67 -2.05 1.15 -4.53
N GLY A 68 -0.95 1.17 -3.77
CA GLY A 68 0.26 0.43 -4.05
C GLY A 68 0.56 -0.68 -3.04
N VAL A 69 1.61 -1.44 -3.32
CA VAL A 69 2.20 -2.42 -2.40
C VAL A 69 3.69 -2.13 -2.26
N ASN A 70 4.17 -1.99 -1.03
CA ASN A 70 5.59 -1.88 -0.72
C ASN A 70 6.19 -3.29 -0.60
N LEU A 71 7.22 -3.56 -1.41
CA LEU A 71 8.06 -4.74 -1.29
C LEU A 71 9.43 -4.30 -0.76
N THR A 72 9.64 -4.49 0.54
CA THR A 72 10.93 -4.18 1.18
C THR A 72 11.85 -5.39 1.02
N PHE A 73 13.03 -5.19 0.44
CA PHE A 73 14.06 -6.22 0.33
C PHE A 73 15.02 -6.09 1.51
N LEU A 74 14.91 -7.01 2.48
CA LEU A 74 15.81 -7.05 3.62
C LEU A 74 17.09 -7.82 3.27
N PRO A 75 18.27 -7.38 3.74
CA PRO A 75 19.53 -8.07 3.51
C PRO A 75 19.66 -9.29 4.45
N THR A 76 18.88 -10.36 4.28
CA THR A 76 19.12 -11.63 4.99
C THR A 76 18.62 -12.88 4.27
N VAL A 77 19.32 -13.98 4.55
CA VAL A 77 19.27 -15.33 3.93
C VAL A 77 18.13 -16.22 4.45
N SER A 78 17.20 -15.67 5.23
CA SER A 78 16.11 -16.40 5.91
C SER A 78 14.79 -15.65 5.75
N ALA A 79 13.69 -16.41 5.61
CA ALA A 79 12.34 -15.85 5.53
C ALA A 79 11.96 -15.11 6.84
N PRO A 80 11.16 -14.02 6.77
CA PRO A 80 10.64 -13.38 7.98
C PRO A 80 9.78 -14.37 8.77
N ASP A 81 9.93 -14.35 10.09
CA ASP A 81 9.18 -15.18 11.05
C ASP A 81 7.68 -14.83 11.06
#